data_AF-A0A7W1M7D9-F1
#
_entry.id   AF-A0A7W1M7D9-F1
#
_cell.length_a   1.000
_cell.length_b   1.000
_cell.length_c   1.000
_cell.angle_alpha   90.00
_cell.angle_beta   90.00
_cell.angle_gamma   90.00
#
_symmetry.space_group_name_H-M   'P 1'
#
loop_
_entity.id
_entity.type
_entity.pdbx_description
1 polymer ?
#
loop_
_entity_poly.entity_id
_entity_poly.type
_entity_poly.pdbx_seq_one_letter_code
_entity_poly.pdbx_strand_id
1 'polypeptide(L)'
;MPQLDTTTFPSQLFWLGVCFLVLYWILSYFLIPKMVGVLEKRETMREEKINLASAYREQAEGLLMAYEKTLVQARKDAHLNYQLIVNETVQQMAEKKKEMLEKFQDRLHIAEQALYRERAKVSSEMPAVAQDIAGDILQKLTHHTYPADQLVVKKDRE
;
A
#
# COMPACT_ATOMS: atom_id res chain seq x y z
N MET A 1 -83.66 -5.51 -72.91
CA MET A 1 -82.88 -6.56 -72.21
C MET A 1 -83.30 -6.54 -70.74
N PRO A 2 -83.95 -7.58 -70.24
CA PRO A 2 -84.51 -7.66 -68.88
C PRO A 2 -83.40 -7.97 -67.87
N GLN A 3 -82.40 -7.10 -67.78
CA GLN A 3 -81.20 -7.30 -66.92
C GLN A 3 -81.20 -6.42 -65.67
N LEU A 4 -82.22 -5.57 -65.52
CA LEU A 4 -82.44 -4.72 -64.33
C LEU A 4 -83.81 -5.05 -63.72
N ASP A 5 -84.06 -6.33 -63.42
CA ASP A 5 -85.21 -6.70 -62.59
C ASP A 5 -84.92 -6.27 -61.15
N THR A 6 -85.45 -5.10 -60.78
CA THR A 6 -85.17 -4.46 -59.49
C THR A 6 -85.80 -5.15 -58.28
N THR A 7 -86.53 -6.23 -58.51
CA THR A 7 -87.27 -7.00 -57.52
C THR A 7 -86.35 -7.88 -56.65
N THR A 8 -85.14 -8.22 -57.11
CA THR A 8 -84.17 -9.04 -56.35
C THR A 8 -83.13 -8.23 -55.59
N PHE A 9 -82.92 -6.94 -55.94
CA PHE A 9 -81.97 -6.06 -55.25
C PHE A 9 -82.21 -5.93 -53.73
N PRO A 10 -83.45 -5.84 -53.21
CA PRO A 10 -83.69 -5.75 -51.77
C PRO A 10 -83.17 -6.97 -50.99
N SER A 11 -83.32 -8.17 -51.56
CA SER A 11 -82.83 -9.42 -50.94
C SER A 11 -81.30 -9.47 -50.95
N GLN A 12 -80.67 -9.05 -52.05
CA GLN A 12 -79.21 -8.99 -52.14
C GLN A 12 -78.61 -7.95 -51.17
N LEU A 13 -79.24 -6.78 -51.02
CA LEU A 13 -78.83 -5.79 -50.02
C LEU A 13 -79.03 -6.29 -48.58
N PHE A 14 -80.12 -7.00 -48.31
CA PHE A 14 -80.37 -7.58 -46.98
C PHE A 14 -79.26 -8.57 -46.61
N TRP A 15 -78.95 -9.54 -47.48
CA TRP A 15 -77.87 -10.51 -47.23
C TRP A 15 -76.49 -9.87 -47.17
N LEU A 16 -76.23 -8.84 -47.99
CA LEU A 16 -75.00 -8.06 -47.91
C LEU A 16 -74.85 -7.38 -46.54
N GLY A 17 -75.93 -6.79 -46.01
CA GLY A 17 -75.95 -6.21 -44.67
C GLY A 17 -75.72 -7.25 -43.58
N VAL A 18 -76.35 -8.41 -43.68
CA VAL A 18 -76.16 -9.52 -42.73
C VAL A 18 -74.71 -10.01 -42.74
N CYS A 19 -74.14 -10.29 -43.92
CA CYS A 19 -72.74 -10.70 -44.03
C CYS A 19 -71.78 -9.62 -43.53
N PHE A 20 -72.06 -8.35 -43.82
CA PHE A 20 -71.25 -7.23 -43.36
C PHE A 20 -71.29 -7.10 -41.83
N LEU A 21 -72.47 -7.23 -41.21
CA LEU A 21 -72.61 -7.21 -39.75
C LEU A 21 -71.89 -8.38 -39.07
N VAL A 22 -72.02 -9.59 -39.62
CA VAL A 22 -71.30 -10.77 -39.10
C VAL A 22 -69.79 -10.57 -39.20
N LEU A 23 -69.29 -10.08 -40.34
CA LEU A 23 -67.87 -9.80 -40.53
C LEU A 23 -67.40 -8.67 -39.61
N TYR A 24 -68.17 -7.59 -39.48
CA TYR A 24 -67.88 -6.48 -38.58
C TYR A 24 -67.79 -6.95 -37.13
N TRP A 25 -68.72 -7.83 -36.70
CA TRP A 25 -68.71 -8.38 -35.36
C TRP A 25 -67.48 -9.25 -35.10
N ILE A 26 -67.10 -10.11 -36.04
CA ILE A 26 -65.87 -10.92 -35.96
C ILE A 26 -64.63 -10.02 -35.89
N LEU A 27 -64.54 -8.99 -36.74
CA LEU A 27 -63.41 -8.07 -36.77
C LEU A 27 -63.30 -7.31 -35.44
N SER A 28 -64.42 -6.76 -34.97
CA SER A 28 -64.49 -5.98 -33.74
C SER A 28 -64.17 -6.81 -32.50
N TYR A 29 -64.66 -8.05 -32.42
CA TYR A 29 -64.57 -8.85 -31.21
C TYR A 29 -63.38 -9.81 -31.18
N PHE A 30 -62.80 -10.17 -32.33
CA PHE A 30 -61.70 -11.14 -32.39
C PHE A 30 -60.38 -10.54 -32.87
N LEU A 31 -60.38 -9.76 -33.96
CA LEU A 31 -59.13 -9.28 -34.56
C LEU A 31 -58.53 -8.09 -33.81
N ILE A 32 -59.36 -7.09 -33.46
CA ILE A 32 -58.92 -5.91 -32.71
C ILE A 32 -58.30 -6.29 -31.35
N PRO A 33 -58.95 -7.08 -30.47
CA PRO A 33 -58.36 -7.39 -29.16
C PRO A 33 -57.06 -8.20 -29.26
N LYS A 34 -56.91 -9.04 -30.30
CA LYS A 34 -55.67 -9.78 -30.55
C LYS A 34 -54.50 -8.85 -30.92
N MET A 35 -54.75 -7.82 -31.72
CA MET A 35 -53.73 -6.82 -32.10
C MET A 35 -53.37 -5.94 -30.90
N VAL A 36 -54.36 -5.49 -30.13
CA VAL A 36 -54.15 -4.64 -28.94
C VAL A 36 -53.32 -5.37 -27.89
N GLY A 37 -53.62 -6.64 -27.59
CA GLY A 37 -52.85 -7.40 -26.59
C GLY A 37 -51.38 -7.61 -26.96
N VAL A 38 -51.03 -7.64 -28.26
CA VAL A 38 -49.62 -7.73 -28.70
C VAL A 38 -48.91 -6.38 -28.53
N LEU A 39 -49.61 -5.27 -28.78
CA LEU A 39 -49.04 -3.93 -28.61
C LEU A 39 -48.79 -3.62 -27.13
N GLU A 40 -49.78 -3.85 -26.27
CA GLU A 40 -49.65 -3.68 -24.81
C GLU A 40 -48.53 -4.55 -24.25
N LYS A 41 -48.42 -5.82 -24.70
CA LYS A 41 -47.33 -6.70 -24.28
C LYS A 41 -45.95 -6.17 -24.68
N ARG A 42 -45.82 -5.48 -25.81
CA ARG A 42 -44.53 -4.90 -26.21
C ARG A 42 -44.21 -3.65 -25.41
N GLU A 43 -45.20 -2.80 -25.16
CA GLU A 43 -45.01 -1.58 -24.37
C GLU A 43 -44.65 -1.92 -22.91
N THR A 44 -45.40 -2.82 -22.28
CA THR A 44 -45.09 -3.32 -20.93
C THR A 44 -43.69 -3.95 -20.84
N MET A 45 -43.32 -4.82 -21.78
CA MET A 45 -41.97 -5.41 -21.79
C MET A 45 -40.87 -4.36 -22.02
N ARG A 46 -41.16 -3.29 -22.77
CA ARG A 46 -40.22 -2.19 -23.01
C ARG A 46 -40.03 -1.37 -21.72
N GLU A 47 -41.11 -1.02 -21.06
CA GLU A 47 -41.08 -0.31 -19.78
C GLU A 47 -40.38 -1.13 -18.69
N GLU A 48 -40.71 -2.42 -18.58
CA GLU A 48 -40.05 -3.34 -17.65
C GLU A 48 -38.54 -3.39 -17.90
N LYS A 49 -38.11 -3.51 -19.17
CA LYS A 49 -36.68 -3.49 -19.51
C LYS A 49 -36.00 -2.18 -19.17
N ILE A 50 -36.66 -1.04 -19.36
CA ILE A 50 -36.12 0.27 -18.98
C ILE A 50 -35.96 0.35 -17.46
N ASN A 51 -36.97 -0.07 -16.70
CA ASN A 51 -36.94 -0.07 -15.24
C ASN A 51 -35.87 -1.02 -14.68
N LEU A 52 -35.72 -2.20 -15.27
CA LEU A 52 -34.65 -3.13 -14.90
C LEU A 52 -33.28 -2.54 -15.22
N ALA A 53 -33.10 -1.92 -16.39
CA ALA A 53 -31.85 -1.27 -16.75
C ALA A 53 -31.50 -0.12 -15.81
N SER A 54 -32.47 0.72 -15.41
CA SER A 54 -32.23 1.78 -14.43
C SER A 54 -31.89 1.21 -13.05
N ALA A 55 -32.58 0.16 -12.61
CA ALA A 55 -32.29 -0.49 -11.33
C ALA A 55 -30.90 -1.12 -11.31
N TYR A 56 -30.47 -1.79 -12.40
CA TYR A 56 -29.11 -2.32 -12.51
C TYR A 56 -28.07 -1.22 -12.56
N ARG A 57 -28.37 -0.10 -13.22
CA ARG A 57 -27.48 1.07 -13.23
C ARG A 57 -27.31 1.64 -11.82
N GLU A 58 -28.40 1.82 -11.07
CA GLU A 58 -28.35 2.31 -9.69
C GLU A 58 -27.59 1.36 -8.77
N GLN A 59 -27.80 0.05 -8.91
CA GLN A 59 -27.02 -0.96 -8.16
C GLN A 59 -25.53 -0.91 -8.50
N ALA A 60 -25.19 -0.75 -9.79
CA ALA A 60 -23.81 -0.63 -10.23
C ALA A 60 -23.14 0.64 -9.70
N GLU A 61 -23.84 1.79 -9.75
CA GLU A 61 -23.36 3.05 -9.19
C GLU A 61 -23.19 2.94 -7.66
N GLY A 62 -24.14 2.32 -6.95
CA GLY A 62 -24.05 2.04 -5.52
C GLY A 62 -22.85 1.17 -5.15
N LEU A 63 -22.62 0.09 -5.92
CA LEU A 63 -21.48 -0.80 -5.72
C LEU A 63 -20.16 -0.09 -6.02
N LEU A 64 -20.11 0.74 -7.06
CA LEU A 64 -18.94 1.54 -7.42
C LEU A 64 -18.60 2.54 -6.31
N MET A 65 -19.60 3.25 -5.77
CA MET A 65 -19.39 4.16 -4.63
C MET A 65 -18.89 3.42 -3.39
N ALA A 66 -19.45 2.24 -3.07
CA ALA A 66 -19.00 1.43 -1.94
C ALA A 66 -17.56 0.92 -2.13
N TYR A 67 -17.22 0.50 -3.35
CA TYR A 67 -15.88 0.08 -3.73
C TYR A 67 -14.87 1.23 -3.60
N GLU A 68 -15.18 2.41 -4.16
CA GLU A 68 -14.33 3.60 -4.04
C GLU A 68 -14.14 4.02 -2.59
N LYS A 69 -15.21 4.02 -1.79
CA LYS A 69 -15.14 4.31 -0.35
C LYS A 69 -14.21 3.33 0.37
N THR A 70 -14.33 2.04 0.09
CA THR A 70 -13.49 1.00 0.69
C THR A 70 -12.03 1.20 0.29
N LEU A 71 -11.77 1.55 -0.96
CA LEU A 71 -10.43 1.79 -1.49
C LEU A 71 -9.79 3.04 -0.85
N VAL A 72 -10.54 4.13 -0.69
CA VAL A 72 -10.09 5.34 0.02
C VAL A 72 -9.80 5.04 1.49
N GLN A 73 -10.67 4.29 2.17
CA GLN A 73 -10.46 3.87 3.56
C GLN A 73 -9.20 3.01 3.69
N ALA A 74 -9.04 1.98 2.86
CA ALA A 74 -7.85 1.12 2.87
C ALA A 74 -6.56 1.91 2.62
N ARG A 75 -6.56 2.88 1.69
CA ARG A 75 -5.41 3.78 1.46
C ARG A 75 -5.12 4.65 2.67
N LYS A 76 -6.16 5.20 3.32
CA LYS A 76 -6.00 6.02 4.52
C LYS A 76 -5.42 5.21 5.67
N ASP A 77 -5.94 4.00 5.91
CA ASP A 77 -5.48 3.12 6.98
C ASP A 77 -4.04 2.65 6.73
N ALA A 78 -3.69 2.29 5.50
CA ALA A 78 -2.32 1.97 5.13
C ALA A 78 -1.37 3.16 5.37
N HIS A 79 -1.78 4.38 5.03
CA HIS A 79 -0.97 5.57 5.25
C HIS A 79 -0.79 5.88 6.75
N LEU A 80 -1.85 5.76 7.54
CA LEU A 80 -1.81 5.94 8.99
C LEU A 80 -0.88 4.92 9.65
N ASN A 81 -1.02 3.64 9.29
CA ASN A 81 -0.17 2.58 9.81
C ASN A 81 1.29 2.78 9.41
N TYR A 82 1.55 3.20 8.17
CA TYR A 82 2.90 3.53 7.71
C TYR A 82 3.52 4.67 8.54
N GLN A 83 2.79 5.76 8.75
CA GLN A 83 3.27 6.88 9.57
C GLN A 83 3.54 6.45 11.02
N LEU A 84 2.66 5.64 11.60
CA LEU A 84 2.82 5.12 12.95
C LEU A 84 4.09 4.26 13.06
N ILE A 85 4.28 3.30 12.16
CA ILE A 85 5.46 2.44 12.12
C ILE A 85 6.74 3.26 11.93
N VAL A 86 6.73 4.24 11.03
CA VAL A 86 7.89 5.12 10.80
C VAL A 86 8.22 5.89 12.08
N ASN A 87 7.23 6.49 12.75
CA ASN A 87 7.46 7.24 13.98
C ASN A 87 7.98 6.34 15.11
N GLU A 88 7.37 5.17 15.31
CA GLU A 88 7.84 4.19 16.30
C GLU A 88 9.27 3.72 16.00
N THR A 89 9.57 3.43 14.73
CA THR A 89 10.91 3.00 14.31
C THR A 89 11.94 4.10 14.55
N VAL A 90 11.62 5.36 14.25
CA VAL A 90 12.51 6.50 14.50
C VAL A 90 12.76 6.68 16.00
N GLN A 91 11.73 6.54 16.85
CA GLN A 91 11.89 6.60 18.30
C GLN A 91 12.76 5.46 18.83
N GLN A 92 12.46 4.22 18.45
CA GLN A 92 13.27 3.06 18.85
C GLN A 92 14.72 3.16 18.38
N MET A 93 14.94 3.67 17.16
CA MET A 93 16.28 3.91 16.62
C MET A 93 17.01 5.00 17.41
N ALA A 94 16.32 6.07 17.80
CA ALA A 94 16.90 7.13 18.63
C ALA A 94 17.30 6.61 20.02
N GLU A 95 16.44 5.80 20.65
CA GLU A 95 16.72 5.16 21.94
C GLU A 95 17.91 4.20 21.85
N LYS A 96 17.90 3.28 20.88
CA LYS A 96 19.02 2.36 20.64
C LYS A 96 20.32 3.09 20.33
N LYS A 97 20.25 4.17 19.55
CA LYS A 97 21.42 5.01 19.25
C LYS A 97 21.96 5.66 20.52
N LYS A 98 21.09 6.16 21.40
CA LYS A 98 21.50 6.74 22.68
C LYS A 98 22.18 5.69 23.57
N GLU A 99 21.57 4.51 23.72
CA GLU A 99 22.15 3.42 24.51
C GLU A 99 23.50 2.96 23.94
N MET A 100 23.62 2.84 22.62
CA MET A 100 24.87 2.51 21.94
C MET A 100 25.94 3.59 22.15
N LEU A 101 25.56 4.87 22.10
CA LEU A 101 26.48 5.98 22.35
C LEU A 101 26.98 6.00 23.80
N GLU A 102 26.12 5.76 24.78
CA GLU A 102 26.50 5.64 26.19
C GLU A 102 27.49 4.49 26.39
N LYS A 103 27.17 3.29 25.89
CA LYS A 103 28.09 2.14 25.92
C LYS A 103 29.43 2.43 25.22
N PHE A 104 29.39 3.16 24.10
CA PHE A 104 30.60 3.52 23.37
C PHE A 104 31.47 4.52 24.14
N GLN A 105 30.87 5.50 24.81
CA GLN A 105 31.57 6.44 25.68
C GLN A 105 32.23 5.73 26.87
N ASP A 106 31.53 4.80 27.51
CA ASP A 106 32.10 4.00 28.60
C ASP A 106 33.30 3.19 28.14
N ARG A 107 33.19 2.54 26.98
CA ARG A 107 34.28 1.77 26.37
C ARG A 107 35.48 2.65 26.01
N LEU A 108 35.23 3.84 25.47
CA LEU A 108 36.27 4.84 25.21
C LEU A 108 36.99 5.24 26.50
N HIS A 109 36.24 5.53 27.57
CA HIS A 109 36.84 5.93 28.84
C HIS A 109 37.71 4.82 29.45
N ILE A 110 37.25 3.56 29.41
CA ILE A 110 38.03 2.41 29.86
C ILE A 110 39.31 2.23 29.02
N ALA A 111 39.19 2.37 27.69
CA ALA A 111 40.33 2.26 26.78
C ALA A 111 41.36 3.37 27.00
N GLU A 112 40.90 4.61 27.20
CA GLU A 112 41.76 5.76 27.54
C GLU A 112 42.52 5.51 28.85
N GLN A 113 41.82 5.08 29.91
CA GLN A 113 42.47 4.76 31.19
C GLN A 113 43.50 3.63 31.05
N ALA A 114 43.18 2.58 30.29
CA ALA A 114 44.12 1.49 30.01
C ALA A 114 45.36 2.00 29.28
N LEU A 115 45.17 2.89 28.27
CA LEU A 115 46.25 3.48 27.50
C LEU A 115 47.14 4.39 28.37
N TYR A 116 46.57 5.18 29.29
CA TYR A 116 47.34 5.96 30.25
C TYR A 116 48.15 5.08 31.22
N ARG A 117 47.55 3.99 31.72
CA ARG A 117 48.25 3.03 32.59
C ARG A 117 49.42 2.37 31.87
N GLU A 118 49.20 1.93 30.63
CA GLU A 118 50.25 1.29 29.84
C GLU A 118 51.37 2.28 29.50
N ARG A 119 51.01 3.51 29.12
CA ARG A 119 51.99 4.59 28.91
C ARG A 119 52.81 4.88 30.17
N ALA A 120 52.18 4.90 31.34
CA ALA A 120 52.86 5.12 32.61
C ALA A 120 53.84 3.98 32.94
N LYS A 121 53.44 2.72 32.74
CA LYS A 121 54.31 1.56 32.90
C LYS A 121 55.52 1.64 31.97
N VAL A 122 55.29 1.80 30.66
CA VAL A 122 56.36 1.94 29.68
C VAL A 122 57.29 3.09 30.04
N SER A 123 56.75 4.25 30.42
CA SER A 123 57.57 5.40 30.84
C SER A 123 58.39 5.13 32.11
N SER A 124 57.96 4.24 33.00
CA SER A 124 58.71 3.86 34.21
C SER A 124 59.76 2.79 33.95
N GLU A 125 59.55 1.91 32.96
CA GLU A 125 60.48 0.85 32.55
C GLU A 125 61.55 1.37 31.57
N MET A 126 61.24 2.43 30.81
CA MET A 126 62.11 3.02 29.79
C MET A 126 63.51 3.44 30.30
N PRO A 127 63.69 4.02 31.50
CA PRO A 127 65.02 4.33 32.03
C PRO A 127 65.87 3.08 32.29
N ALA A 128 65.26 1.99 32.76
CA ALA A 128 65.98 0.73 33.00
C ALA A 128 66.41 0.10 31.67
N VAL A 129 65.50 0.03 30.69
CA VAL A 129 65.81 -0.48 29.34
C VAL A 129 66.86 0.41 28.65
N ALA A 130 66.82 1.73 28.84
CA ALA A 130 67.83 2.65 28.31
C ALA A 130 69.20 2.44 28.96
N GLN A 131 69.25 2.15 30.26
CA GLN A 131 70.49 1.80 30.98
C GLN A 131 71.06 0.46 30.48
N ASP A 132 70.21 -0.55 30.28
CA ASP A 132 70.62 -1.85 29.74
C ASP A 132 71.19 -1.70 28.32
N ILE A 133 70.50 -0.97 27.43
CA ILE A 133 70.99 -0.72 26.05
C ILE A 133 72.28 0.09 26.06
N ALA A 134 72.39 1.12 26.91
CA ALA A 134 73.62 1.90 27.05
C ALA A 134 74.78 1.03 27.56
N GLY A 135 74.52 0.14 28.50
CA GLY A 135 75.48 -0.86 29.01
C GLY A 135 75.95 -1.81 27.91
N ASP A 136 75.02 -2.37 27.13
CA ASP A 136 75.32 -3.24 25.98
C ASP A 136 76.17 -2.55 24.91
N ILE A 137 75.86 -1.28 24.61
CA ILE A 137 76.65 -0.47 23.66
C ILE A 137 78.05 -0.22 24.21
N LEU A 138 78.16 0.14 25.49
CA LEU A 138 79.46 0.42 26.13
C LEU A 138 80.32 -0.85 26.17
N GLN A 139 79.75 -1.99 26.53
CA GLN A 139 80.42 -3.28 26.56
C GLN A 139 80.96 -3.70 25.18
N LYS A 140 80.19 -3.44 24.11
CA LYS A 140 80.63 -3.70 22.73
C LYS A 140 81.77 -2.79 22.28
N LEU A 141 81.88 -1.57 22.83
CA LEU A 141 82.91 -0.60 22.46
C LEU A 141 84.20 -0.73 23.30
N THR A 142 84.12 -1.10 24.57
CA THR A 142 85.28 -1.13 25.49
C THR A 142 85.78 -2.54 25.81
N HIS A 143 85.07 -3.60 25.38
CA HIS A 143 85.37 -5.00 25.71
C HIS A 143 85.54 -5.27 27.23
N HIS A 144 84.90 -4.45 28.08
CA HIS A 144 84.87 -4.59 29.54
C HIS A 144 83.44 -4.46 30.06
N THR A 145 83.09 -5.27 31.06
CA THR A 145 81.75 -5.29 31.67
C THR A 145 81.64 -4.22 32.76
N TYR A 146 80.72 -3.27 32.59
CA TYR A 146 80.43 -2.24 33.58
C TYR A 146 79.12 -2.56 34.33
N PRO A 147 79.10 -2.60 35.68
CA PRO A 147 77.88 -2.83 36.45
C PRO A 147 76.97 -1.58 36.47
N ALA A 148 75.65 -1.81 36.55
CA ALA A 148 74.57 -0.82 36.41
C ALA A 148 74.69 0.42 37.32
N ASP A 149 75.36 0.29 38.47
CA ASP A 149 75.49 1.36 39.49
C ASP A 149 76.41 2.53 39.05
N GLN A 150 77.25 2.36 38.03
CA GLN A 150 78.17 3.41 37.55
C GLN A 150 77.63 4.24 36.37
N LEU A 151 76.45 3.91 35.83
CA LEU A 151 75.84 4.59 34.69
C LEU A 151 74.87 5.72 35.08
N VAL A 152 74.64 5.93 36.38
CA VAL A 152 73.71 6.96 36.87
C VAL A 152 74.40 8.32 36.84
N VAL A 153 74.00 9.18 35.89
CA VAL A 153 74.36 10.60 35.89
C VAL A 153 73.84 11.22 37.20
N LYS A 154 74.74 11.81 38.00
CA LYS A 154 74.41 12.64 39.16
C LYS A 154 73.31 13.63 38.77
N LYS A 155 72.13 13.47 39.35
CA LYS A 155 71.07 14.46 39.32
C LYS A 155 71.53 15.67 40.14
N ASP A 156 72.15 16.64 39.48
CA ASP A 156 72.38 17.95 40.07
C ASP A 156 71.02 18.59 40.40
N ARG A 157 70.89 19.01 41.65
CA ARG A 157 69.78 19.80 42.16
C ARG A 157 69.96 21.23 41.68
N GLU A 158 69.03 21.73 40.90
CA GLU A 158 68.50 23.12 40.94
C GLU A 158 67.01 23.10 40.60
#